data_AF-A0A8J2WFP1-F1
#
_entry.id   AF-A0A8J2WFP1-F1
#
_cell.length_a   1.000
_cell.length_b   1.000
_cell.length_c   1.000
_cell.angle_alpha   90.00
_cell.angle_beta   90.00
_cell.angle_gamma   90.00
#
_symmetry.space_group_name_H-M   'P 1'
#
loop_
_entity.id
_entity.type
_entity.pdbx_description
1 polymer ?
#
loop_
_entity_poly.entity_id
_entity_poly.type
_entity_poly.pdbx_seq_one_letter_code
_entity_poly.pdbx_strand_id
1 'polypeptide(L)'
;MLLNLYETKLNMLDNPKKKSKMWISMSEELKAFHIEVTPDQVRWKINALTKKYKDCLDSGQGAVAFKYFNEMHQILGRYNEDGAYRLASGIMQGDKEHNRLNRKLSFKNTSPYRKLKTEHRTKVELDKQWIEYLQRQEEQRLIRDERYERSLRLREEELELKKKELENKQTIALKKLQLKEKKHEEILKVEQEKCALLRKLIENQ
;
A
#
# COMPACT_ATOMS: atom_id res chain seq x y z
N MET A 1 -3.64 3.19 -11.41
CA MET A 1 -4.53 1.99 -11.48
C MET A 1 -5.97 2.37 -11.83
N LEU A 2 -6.70 3.05 -10.94
CA LEU A 2 -8.08 3.50 -11.21
C LEU A 2 -8.21 4.38 -12.47
N LEU A 3 -7.30 5.34 -12.65
CA LEU A 3 -7.31 6.25 -13.81
C LEU A 3 -6.98 5.53 -15.14
N ASN A 4 -6.11 4.51 -15.10
CA ASN A 4 -5.80 3.67 -16.26
C ASN A 4 -7.01 2.79 -16.66
N LEU A 5 -7.74 2.25 -15.69
CA LEU A 5 -9.01 1.54 -15.95
C LEU A 5 -10.10 2.47 -16.51
N TYR A 6 -10.07 3.73 -16.13
CA TYR A 6 -10.97 4.74 -16.67
C TYR A 6 -10.61 5.13 -18.11
N GLU A 7 -9.32 5.27 -18.42
CA GLU A 7 -8.80 5.53 -19.76
C GLU A 7 -9.15 4.41 -20.75
N THR A 8 -8.90 3.16 -20.37
CA THR A 8 -9.17 1.99 -21.23
C THR A 8 -10.66 1.80 -21.51
N LYS A 9 -11.54 2.24 -20.60
CA LYS A 9 -13.00 2.12 -20.74
C LYS A 9 -13.67 3.42 -21.18
N LEU A 10 -12.90 4.45 -21.53
CA LEU A 10 -13.42 5.78 -21.84
C LEU A 10 -14.38 5.74 -23.06
N ASN A 11 -14.10 4.87 -24.03
CA ASN A 11 -14.94 4.61 -25.21
C ASN A 11 -16.35 4.04 -24.89
N MET A 12 -16.61 3.62 -23.64
CA MET A 12 -17.93 3.15 -23.19
C MET A 12 -18.84 4.27 -22.66
N LEU A 13 -18.33 5.51 -22.57
CA LEU A 13 -19.10 6.65 -22.04
C LEU A 13 -20.19 7.17 -22.99
N ASP A 14 -20.10 6.91 -24.29
CA ASP A 14 -21.02 7.44 -25.31
C ASP A 14 -22.47 6.96 -25.16
N ASN A 15 -22.67 5.80 -24.53
CA ASN A 15 -23.99 5.23 -24.32
C ASN A 15 -24.28 5.08 -22.81
N PRO A 16 -25.37 5.65 -22.28
CA PRO A 16 -25.70 5.57 -20.85
C PRO A 16 -25.82 4.14 -20.32
N LYS A 17 -26.23 3.18 -21.15
CA LYS A 17 -26.28 1.75 -20.78
C LYS A 17 -24.87 1.13 -20.66
N LYS A 18 -23.95 1.53 -21.56
CA LYS A 18 -22.54 1.07 -21.53
C LYS A 18 -21.77 1.74 -20.39
N LYS A 19 -22.06 3.00 -20.10
CA LYS A 19 -21.52 3.77 -18.98
C LYS A 19 -21.82 3.12 -17.63
N SER A 20 -23.03 2.59 -17.43
CA SER A 20 -23.36 1.86 -16.19
C SER A 20 -22.54 0.57 -16.05
N LYS A 21 -22.42 -0.21 -17.15
CA LYS A 21 -21.60 -1.43 -17.18
C LYS A 21 -20.11 -1.15 -16.94
N MET A 22 -19.60 -0.03 -17.43
CA MET A 22 -18.23 0.42 -17.18
C MET A 22 -17.94 0.56 -15.69
N TRP A 23 -18.82 1.23 -14.92
CA TRP A 23 -18.62 1.41 -13.48
C TRP A 23 -18.60 0.08 -12.72
N ILE A 24 -19.48 -0.85 -13.12
CA ILE A 24 -19.55 -2.19 -12.53
C ILE A 24 -18.25 -2.95 -12.81
N SER A 25 -17.83 -3.00 -14.07
CA SER A 25 -16.61 -3.70 -14.48
C SER A 25 -15.35 -3.10 -13.84
N MET A 26 -15.28 -1.77 -13.68
CA MET A 26 -14.18 -1.13 -12.94
C MET A 26 -14.19 -1.52 -11.45
N SER A 27 -15.36 -1.62 -10.82
CA SER A 27 -15.46 -2.03 -9.41
C SER A 27 -15.06 -3.50 -9.19
N GLU A 28 -15.38 -4.39 -10.13
CA GLU A 28 -15.01 -5.80 -10.09
C GLU A 28 -13.49 -5.99 -10.26
N GLU A 29 -12.88 -5.27 -11.19
CA GLU A 29 -11.42 -5.29 -11.37
C GLU A 29 -10.69 -4.73 -10.15
N LEU A 30 -11.22 -3.67 -9.52
CA LEU A 30 -10.63 -3.13 -8.28
C LEU A 30 -10.76 -4.11 -7.11
N LYS A 31 -11.86 -4.87 -7.03
CA LYS A 31 -12.01 -5.96 -6.07
C LYS A 31 -10.97 -7.06 -6.27
N ALA A 32 -10.61 -7.37 -7.52
CA ALA A 32 -9.54 -8.33 -7.82
C ALA A 32 -8.15 -7.88 -7.29
N PHE A 33 -7.96 -6.57 -7.10
CA PHE A 33 -6.77 -5.99 -6.47
C PHE A 33 -6.91 -5.77 -4.94
N HIS A 34 -7.84 -6.48 -4.28
CA HIS A 34 -8.16 -6.33 -2.85
C HIS A 34 -8.67 -4.94 -2.43
N ILE A 35 -9.20 -4.15 -3.37
CA ILE A 35 -9.83 -2.86 -3.08
C ILE A 35 -11.35 -3.02 -3.19
N GLU A 36 -12.01 -3.13 -2.04
CA GLU A 36 -13.47 -3.23 -1.98
C GLU A 36 -14.13 -1.87 -2.23
N VAL A 37 -14.56 -1.65 -3.47
CA VAL A 37 -15.32 -0.46 -3.86
C VAL A 37 -16.59 -0.84 -4.61
N THR A 38 -17.64 -0.05 -4.43
CA THR A 38 -18.88 -0.18 -5.19
C THR A 38 -18.80 0.57 -6.52
N PRO A 39 -19.60 0.19 -7.54
CA PRO A 39 -19.66 0.90 -8.81
C PRO A 39 -19.96 2.41 -8.65
N ASP A 40 -20.81 2.76 -7.69
CA ASP A 40 -21.16 4.16 -7.41
C ASP A 40 -20.01 4.94 -6.76
N GLN A 41 -19.23 4.30 -5.89
CA GLN A 41 -18.02 4.91 -5.32
C GLN A 41 -16.96 5.18 -6.40
N VAL A 42 -16.78 4.25 -7.35
CA VAL A 42 -15.90 4.44 -8.51
C VAL A 42 -16.38 5.64 -9.33
N ARG A 43 -17.67 5.71 -9.64
CA ARG A 43 -18.28 6.83 -10.38
C ARG A 43 -18.09 8.16 -9.67
N TRP A 44 -18.36 8.22 -8.35
CA TRP A 44 -18.19 9.44 -7.56
C TRP A 44 -16.74 9.89 -7.50
N LYS A 45 -15.80 8.95 -7.33
CA LYS A 45 -14.38 9.25 -7.29
C LYS A 45 -13.88 9.83 -8.60
N ILE A 46 -14.24 9.22 -9.74
CA ILE A 46 -13.88 9.72 -11.07
C ILE A 46 -14.52 11.09 -11.35
N ASN A 47 -15.80 11.30 -10.99
CA ASN A 47 -16.45 12.60 -11.14
C ASN A 47 -15.80 13.68 -10.28
N ALA A 48 -15.41 13.36 -9.04
CA ALA A 48 -14.71 14.28 -8.15
C ALA A 48 -13.32 14.64 -8.68
N LEU A 49 -12.59 13.67 -9.23
CA LEU A 49 -11.29 13.90 -9.87
C LEU A 49 -11.44 14.76 -11.13
N THR A 50 -12.45 14.50 -11.95
CA THR A 50 -12.76 15.31 -13.15
C THR A 50 -13.12 16.74 -12.80
N LYS A 51 -13.92 16.95 -11.73
CA LYS A 51 -14.27 18.29 -11.26
C LYS A 51 -13.03 19.03 -10.75
N LYS A 52 -12.22 18.40 -9.89
CA LYS A 52 -10.97 19.00 -9.41
C LYS A 52 -10.01 19.33 -10.54
N TYR A 53 -9.92 18.48 -11.57
CA TYR A 53 -9.12 18.75 -12.76
C TYR A 53 -9.62 19.99 -13.52
N LYS A 54 -10.93 20.15 -13.70
CA LYS A 54 -11.52 21.37 -14.30
C LYS A 54 -11.22 22.61 -13.47
N ASP A 55 -11.45 22.56 -12.16
CA ASP A 55 -11.16 23.66 -11.25
C ASP A 55 -9.66 24.07 -11.31
N CYS A 56 -8.76 23.09 -11.49
CA CYS A 56 -7.33 23.29 -11.64
C CYS A 56 -6.91 23.84 -13.01
N LEU A 57 -7.63 23.47 -14.09
CA LEU A 57 -7.46 24.06 -15.42
C LEU A 57 -7.89 25.53 -15.40
N ASP A 58 -9.06 25.83 -14.83
CA ASP A 58 -9.61 27.18 -14.75
C ASP A 58 -8.76 28.10 -13.87
N SER A 59 -8.09 27.54 -12.86
CA SER A 59 -7.20 28.29 -11.94
C SER A 59 -5.76 28.44 -12.44
N GLY A 60 -5.38 27.80 -13.56
CA GLY A 60 -4.03 27.89 -14.15
C GLY A 60 -2.90 27.27 -13.32
N GLN A 61 -3.19 26.63 -12.18
CA GLN A 61 -2.21 26.02 -11.25
C GLN A 61 -2.24 24.49 -11.26
N GLY A 62 -2.47 23.91 -12.44
CA GLY A 62 -2.82 22.50 -12.58
C GLY A 62 -1.80 21.51 -12.03
N ALA A 63 -0.57 21.56 -12.52
CA ALA A 63 0.45 20.57 -12.19
C ALA A 63 0.98 20.68 -10.74
N VAL A 64 0.80 21.83 -10.08
CA VAL A 64 1.34 22.10 -8.75
C VAL A 64 0.36 21.74 -7.63
N ALA A 65 -0.94 21.95 -7.85
CA ALA A 65 -1.97 21.76 -6.80
C ALA A 65 -2.60 20.36 -6.79
N PHE A 66 -2.49 19.59 -7.88
CA PHE A 66 -3.20 18.33 -8.01
C PHE A 66 -2.29 17.19 -8.48
N LYS A 67 -2.02 16.25 -7.56
CA LYS A 67 -1.12 15.10 -7.78
C LYS A 67 -1.50 14.23 -8.99
N TYR A 68 -2.79 14.17 -9.33
CA TYR A 68 -3.29 13.41 -10.48
C TYR A 68 -3.55 14.30 -11.71
N PHE A 69 -3.05 15.54 -11.72
CA PHE A 69 -3.28 16.48 -12.82
C PHE A 69 -2.69 15.98 -14.12
N ASN A 70 -1.43 15.55 -14.13
CA ASN A 70 -0.77 15.07 -15.35
C ASN A 70 -1.45 13.80 -15.90
N GLU A 71 -1.84 12.86 -15.04
CA GLU A 71 -2.57 11.65 -15.44
C GLU A 71 -3.97 12.00 -16.00
N MET A 72 -4.69 12.91 -15.35
CA MET A 72 -5.99 13.39 -15.83
C MET A 72 -5.87 14.23 -17.11
N HIS A 73 -4.83 15.02 -17.25
CA HIS A 73 -4.52 15.82 -18.44
C HIS A 73 -4.11 14.93 -19.61
N GLN A 74 -3.43 13.80 -19.36
CA GLN A 74 -3.11 12.82 -20.38
C GLN A 74 -4.36 12.08 -20.88
N ILE A 75 -5.29 11.76 -19.97
CA ILE A 75 -6.53 11.05 -20.31
C ILE A 75 -7.56 11.99 -20.97
N LEU A 76 -7.74 13.20 -20.44
CA LEU A 76 -8.78 14.15 -20.88
C LEU A 76 -8.26 15.21 -21.87
N GLY A 77 -6.97 15.52 -21.84
CA GLY A 77 -6.34 16.49 -22.74
C GLY A 77 -6.13 15.95 -24.16
N ARG A 78 -6.03 14.63 -24.34
CA ARG A 78 -6.05 13.98 -25.68
C ARG A 78 -7.39 14.18 -26.42
N TYR A 79 -8.48 14.40 -25.68
CA TYR A 79 -9.82 14.66 -26.23
C TYR A 79 -10.12 16.17 -26.41
N ASN A 80 -9.14 17.06 -26.16
CA ASN A 80 -9.31 18.51 -26.30
C ASN A 80 -8.92 19.08 -27.68
N GLU A 81 -8.22 18.34 -28.56
CA GLU A 81 -7.96 18.86 -29.92
C GLU A 81 -9.25 18.98 -30.74
N ASP A 82 -10.24 18.13 -30.48
CA ASP A 82 -11.57 18.22 -31.08
C ASP A 82 -12.59 18.85 -30.11
N GLY A 83 -12.31 20.06 -29.63
CA GLY A 83 -13.21 21.17 -29.22
C GLY A 83 -14.65 20.93 -28.69
N ALA A 84 -15.08 19.76 -28.26
CA ALA A 84 -16.47 19.49 -27.91
C ALA A 84 -16.58 18.32 -26.92
N TYR A 85 -16.71 18.65 -25.64
CA TYR A 85 -17.20 17.72 -24.62
C TYR A 85 -18.65 17.31 -24.90
N ARG A 86 -18.89 16.38 -25.84
CA ARG A 86 -20.20 15.75 -26.01
C ARG A 86 -20.31 14.50 -25.16
N LEU A 87 -20.54 14.65 -23.85
CA LEU A 87 -21.06 13.55 -23.03
C LEU A 87 -22.08 14.00 -21.98
N ALA A 88 -23.35 13.78 -22.34
CA ALA A 88 -24.47 13.42 -21.45
C ALA A 88 -24.72 14.30 -20.22
N SER A 89 -24.86 15.60 -20.43
CA SER A 89 -25.91 16.41 -19.81
C SER A 89 -26.27 17.46 -20.85
N GLY A 90 -27.53 17.51 -21.29
CA GLY A 90 -27.97 18.32 -22.43
C GLY A 90 -27.77 19.81 -22.21
N ILE A 91 -26.56 20.31 -22.47
CA ILE A 91 -26.25 21.73 -22.56
C ILE A 91 -25.65 21.94 -23.95
N MET A 92 -26.51 22.34 -24.87
CA MET A 92 -26.12 22.86 -26.17
C MET A 92 -25.30 24.14 -25.94
N GLN A 93 -24.06 24.17 -26.43
CA GLN A 93 -23.43 25.44 -26.80
C GLN A 93 -24.18 25.93 -28.04
N GLY A 94 -25.00 26.96 -27.85
CA GLY A 94 -25.60 27.73 -28.92
C GLY A 94 -24.79 29.00 -29.14
N ASP A 95 -24.51 29.26 -30.40
CA ASP A 95 -23.70 30.34 -30.93
C ASP A 95 -24.01 31.74 -30.38
N LYS A 96 -22.97 32.57 -30.40
CA LYS A 96 -23.09 34.02 -30.36
C LYS A 96 -23.93 34.46 -31.56
N GLU A 97 -25.16 34.92 -31.33
CA GLU A 97 -25.70 36.11 -32.01
C GLU A 97 -26.93 36.68 -31.29
N HIS A 98 -27.10 37.98 -31.51
CA HIS A 98 -28.11 38.89 -30.97
C HIS A 98 -29.53 38.34 -30.77
N ASN A 99 -30.09 38.49 -29.56
CA ASN A 99 -31.40 39.13 -29.42
C ASN A 99 -31.72 39.59 -27.99
N ARG A 100 -32.00 40.89 -27.84
CA ARG A 100 -32.72 41.44 -26.68
C ARG A 100 -34.16 40.98 -26.79
N LEU A 101 -34.72 40.44 -25.71
CA LEU A 101 -36.01 40.85 -25.10
C LEU A 101 -36.54 39.79 -24.13
N ASN A 102 -36.53 40.18 -22.84
CA ASN A 102 -37.70 40.17 -21.96
C ASN A 102 -38.48 38.86 -21.78
N ARG A 103 -38.25 38.14 -20.67
CA ARG A 103 -39.34 37.40 -19.99
C ARG A 103 -39.07 37.11 -18.51
N LYS A 104 -39.62 38.00 -17.68
CA LYS A 104 -40.33 37.79 -16.41
C LYS A 104 -39.79 36.74 -15.42
N LEU A 105 -39.25 37.30 -14.35
CA LEU A 105 -39.08 36.74 -13.01
C LEU A 105 -40.30 35.93 -12.54
N SER A 106 -40.08 34.67 -12.18
CA SER A 106 -40.93 33.91 -11.26
C SER A 106 -40.03 33.32 -10.17
N PHE A 107 -39.82 34.11 -9.11
CA PHE A 107 -39.18 33.65 -7.88
C PHE A 107 -40.15 32.71 -7.15
N LYS A 108 -40.01 31.41 -7.38
CA LYS A 108 -40.55 30.40 -6.46
C LYS A 108 -39.51 30.15 -5.37
N ASN A 109 -39.69 30.86 -4.26
CA ASN A 109 -38.93 30.69 -3.03
C ASN A 109 -39.10 29.27 -2.48
N THR A 110 -38.15 28.39 -2.76
CA THR A 110 -37.88 27.21 -1.92
C THR A 110 -36.42 27.24 -1.52
N SER A 111 -36.19 27.45 -0.22
CA SER A 111 -34.91 27.82 0.39
C SER A 111 -33.74 26.91 -0.03
N PRO A 112 -32.71 27.43 -0.73
CA PRO A 112 -31.50 26.69 -1.14
C PRO A 112 -30.68 26.14 0.04
N TYR A 113 -30.86 26.73 1.23
CA TYR A 113 -30.05 26.45 2.41
C TYR A 113 -30.31 25.08 3.05
N ARG A 114 -31.52 24.50 2.91
CA ARG A 114 -31.80 23.15 3.46
C ARG A 114 -31.06 22.05 2.69
N LYS A 115 -30.95 22.16 1.36
CA LYS A 115 -30.29 21.16 0.51
C LYS A 115 -28.77 21.15 0.73
N LEU A 116 -28.14 22.34 0.84
CA LEU A 116 -26.71 22.44 1.20
C LEU A 116 -26.40 21.81 2.57
N LYS A 117 -27.28 21.96 3.56
CA LYS A 117 -27.05 21.43 4.91
C LYS A 117 -27.12 19.90 4.95
N THR A 118 -28.01 19.28 4.17
CA THR A 118 -28.10 17.82 4.01
C THR A 118 -26.94 17.25 3.19
N GLU A 119 -26.50 17.96 2.14
CA GLU A 119 -25.32 17.57 1.34
C GLU A 119 -24.02 17.68 2.16
N HIS A 120 -23.87 18.72 2.97
CA HIS A 120 -22.74 18.86 3.89
C HIS A 120 -22.74 17.75 4.95
N ARG A 121 -23.90 17.41 5.53
CA ARG A 121 -24.01 16.32 6.51
C ARG A 121 -23.69 14.95 5.92
N THR A 122 -24.18 14.67 4.71
CA THR A 122 -23.89 13.40 4.02
C THR A 122 -22.43 13.29 3.60
N LYS A 123 -21.80 14.38 3.17
CA LYS A 123 -20.35 14.42 2.92
C LYS A 123 -19.54 14.18 4.20
N VAL A 124 -19.89 14.85 5.29
CA VAL A 124 -19.20 14.67 6.59
C VAL A 124 -19.36 13.23 7.10
N GLU A 125 -20.53 12.62 6.94
CA GLU A 125 -20.75 11.22 7.32
C GLU A 125 -19.92 10.26 6.46
N LEU A 126 -19.83 10.49 5.16
CA LEU A 126 -18.98 9.70 4.26
C LEU A 126 -17.49 9.87 4.58
N ASP A 127 -17.05 11.10 4.87
CA ASP A 127 -15.67 11.37 5.28
C ASP A 127 -15.35 10.67 6.61
N LYS A 128 -16.30 10.65 7.56
CA LYS A 128 -16.18 9.90 8.82
C LYS A 128 -16.07 8.40 8.59
N GLN A 129 -16.95 7.82 7.77
CA GLN A 129 -16.90 6.40 7.42
C GLN A 129 -15.59 6.02 6.71
N TRP A 130 -15.09 6.91 5.86
CA TRP A 130 -13.81 6.72 5.17
C TRP A 130 -12.62 6.75 6.15
N ILE A 131 -12.63 7.67 7.12
CA ILE A 131 -11.61 7.74 8.17
C ILE A 131 -11.64 6.47 9.02
N GLU A 132 -12.82 6.01 9.45
CA GLU A 132 -12.96 4.77 10.23
C GLU A 132 -12.48 3.54 9.46
N TYR A 133 -12.75 3.47 8.15
CA TYR A 133 -12.24 2.40 7.29
C TYR A 133 -10.71 2.43 7.22
N LEU A 134 -10.11 3.60 6.97
CA LEU A 134 -8.66 3.75 6.93
C LEU A 134 -8.00 3.38 8.27
N GLN A 135 -8.60 3.78 9.39
CA GLN A 135 -8.13 3.41 10.73
C GLN A 135 -8.20 1.89 10.93
N ARG A 136 -9.31 1.24 10.58
CA ARG A 136 -9.40 -0.24 10.65
C ARG A 136 -8.38 -0.94 9.77
N GLN A 137 -8.12 -0.43 8.57
CA GLN A 137 -7.09 -1.00 7.68
C GLN A 137 -5.69 -0.85 8.27
N GLU A 138 -5.40 0.30 8.87
CA GLU A 138 -4.12 0.57 9.55
C GLU A 138 -3.95 -0.34 10.77
N GLU A 139 -4.98 -0.50 11.61
CA GLU A 139 -4.98 -1.43 12.74
C GLU A 139 -4.75 -2.89 12.30
N GLN A 140 -5.43 -3.32 11.22
CA GLN A 140 -5.21 -4.66 10.66
C GLN A 140 -3.80 -4.85 10.10
N ARG A 141 -3.19 -3.78 9.56
CA ARG A 141 -1.78 -3.81 9.14
C ARG A 141 -0.86 -3.91 10.35
N LEU A 142 -1.04 -3.07 11.36
CA LEU A 142 -0.27 -3.08 12.60
C LEU A 142 -0.34 -4.44 13.31
N ILE A 143 -1.54 -5.05 13.39
CA ILE A 143 -1.70 -6.39 13.99
C ILE A 143 -0.93 -7.45 13.20
N ARG A 144 -0.92 -7.37 11.86
CA ARG A 144 -0.11 -8.28 11.02
C ARG A 144 1.37 -8.06 11.28
N ASP A 145 1.82 -6.81 11.23
CA ASP A 145 3.23 -6.46 11.42
C ASP A 145 3.73 -6.86 12.82
N GLU A 146 2.94 -6.62 13.87
CA GLU A 146 3.25 -7.09 15.23
C GLU A 146 3.37 -8.61 15.32
N ARG A 147 2.51 -9.37 14.63
CA ARG A 147 2.60 -10.83 14.61
C ARG A 147 3.88 -11.29 13.92
N TYR A 148 4.24 -10.66 12.79
CA TYR A 148 5.48 -10.94 12.08
C TYR A 148 6.70 -10.59 12.94
N GLU A 149 6.71 -9.43 13.58
CA GLU A 149 7.80 -9.03 14.48
C GLU A 149 7.95 -9.99 15.67
N ARG A 150 6.85 -10.40 16.31
CA ARG A 150 6.91 -11.38 17.41
C ARG A 150 7.46 -12.71 16.93
N SER A 151 7.00 -13.19 15.78
CA SER A 151 7.51 -14.43 15.18
C SER A 151 9.00 -14.33 14.82
N LEU A 152 9.44 -13.16 14.33
CA LEU A 152 10.83 -12.91 13.97
C LEU A 152 11.72 -12.92 15.22
N ARG A 153 11.31 -12.23 16.30
CA ARG A 153 12.05 -12.19 17.57
C ARG A 153 12.22 -13.58 18.17
N LEU A 154 11.15 -14.38 18.22
CA LEU A 154 11.25 -15.78 18.70
C LEU A 154 12.23 -16.59 17.86
N ARG A 155 12.23 -16.39 16.55
CA ARG A 155 13.14 -17.11 15.65
C ARG A 155 14.60 -16.68 15.83
N GLU A 156 14.84 -15.40 16.07
CA GLU A 156 16.16 -14.86 16.39
C GLU A 156 16.68 -15.43 17.71
N GLU A 157 15.85 -15.46 18.75
CA GLU A 157 16.19 -16.07 20.05
C GLU A 157 16.51 -17.56 19.94
N GLU A 158 15.73 -18.32 19.16
CA GLU A 158 16.02 -19.75 18.89
C GLU A 158 17.37 -19.93 18.21
N LEU A 159 17.71 -19.07 17.24
CA LEU A 159 18.99 -19.11 16.54
C LEU A 159 20.15 -18.77 17.48
N GLU A 160 19.98 -17.78 18.35
CA GLU A 160 20.95 -17.38 19.37
C GLU A 160 21.25 -18.54 20.33
N LEU A 161 20.21 -19.22 20.82
CA LEU A 161 20.35 -20.39 21.70
C LEU A 161 21.05 -21.55 21.00
N LYS A 162 20.72 -21.84 19.74
CA LYS A 162 21.39 -22.88 18.95
C LYS A 162 22.87 -22.58 18.72
N LYS A 163 23.23 -21.32 18.48
CA LYS A 163 24.64 -20.90 18.35
C LYS A 163 25.40 -21.16 19.65
N LYS A 164 24.86 -20.74 20.80
CA LYS A 164 25.45 -20.98 22.13
C LYS A 164 25.58 -22.46 22.45
N GLU A 165 24.57 -23.26 22.12
CA GLU A 165 24.62 -24.71 22.31
C GLU A 165 25.76 -25.35 21.49
N LEU A 166 25.93 -24.91 20.24
CA LEU A 166 26.98 -25.40 19.35
C LEU A 166 28.38 -24.99 19.85
N GLU A 167 28.55 -23.75 20.30
CA GLU A 167 29.79 -23.26 20.91
C GLU A 167 30.15 -24.05 22.18
N ASN A 168 29.16 -24.32 23.04
CA ASN A 168 29.35 -25.15 24.23
C ASN A 168 29.78 -26.57 23.86
N LYS A 169 29.15 -27.19 22.85
CA LYS A 169 29.54 -28.52 22.34
C LYS A 169 30.97 -28.54 21.83
N GLN A 170 31.38 -27.53 21.05
CA GLN A 170 32.74 -27.39 20.55
C GLN A 170 33.75 -27.23 21.70
N THR A 171 33.43 -26.38 22.67
CA THR A 171 34.28 -26.14 23.85
C THR A 171 34.45 -27.41 24.69
N ILE A 172 33.38 -28.17 24.90
CA ILE A 172 33.42 -29.44 25.63
C ILE A 172 34.26 -30.47 24.85
N ALA A 173 34.09 -30.57 23.53
CA ALA A 173 34.87 -31.49 22.70
C ALA A 173 36.37 -31.16 22.77
N LEU A 174 36.72 -29.88 22.67
CA LEU A 174 38.10 -29.41 22.77
C LEU A 174 38.71 -29.71 24.15
N LYS A 175 37.99 -29.43 25.24
CA LYS A 175 38.43 -29.76 26.61
C LYS A 175 38.63 -31.26 26.81
N LYS A 176 37.76 -32.10 26.24
CA LYS A 176 37.91 -33.56 26.29
C LYS A 176 39.16 -34.03 25.57
N LEU A 177 39.49 -33.41 24.43
CA LEU A 177 40.70 -33.72 23.66
C LEU A 177 41.96 -33.33 24.44
N GLN A 178 42.01 -32.10 24.96
CA GLN A 178 43.12 -31.62 25.81
C GLN A 178 43.33 -32.49 27.06
N LEU A 179 42.25 -32.95 27.70
CA LEU A 179 42.36 -33.86 28.85
C LEU A 179 42.95 -35.22 28.44
N LYS A 180 42.64 -35.73 27.25
CA LYS A 180 43.24 -36.97 26.74
C LYS A 180 44.72 -36.78 26.44
N GLU A 181 45.10 -35.67 25.83
CA GLU A 181 46.50 -35.32 25.55
C GLU A 181 47.30 -35.22 26.84
N LYS A 182 46.81 -34.46 27.83
CA LYS A 182 47.46 -34.34 29.15
C LYS A 182 47.64 -35.71 29.84
N LYS A 183 46.62 -36.56 29.82
CA LYS A 183 46.73 -37.92 30.37
C LYS A 183 47.79 -38.73 29.65
N HIS A 184 47.87 -38.61 28.31
CA HIS A 184 48.87 -39.31 27.54
C HIS A 184 50.30 -38.80 27.85
N GLU A 185 50.48 -37.50 28.00
CA GLU A 185 51.75 -36.89 28.42
C GLU A 185 52.17 -37.32 29.83
N GLU A 186 51.24 -37.37 30.78
CA GLU A 186 51.49 -37.85 32.14
C GLU A 186 51.93 -39.32 32.15
N ILE A 187 51.24 -40.18 31.38
CA ILE A 187 51.63 -41.58 31.21
C ILE A 187 53.04 -41.67 30.61
N LEU A 188 53.33 -40.88 29.56
CA LEU A 188 54.64 -40.90 28.92
C LEU A 188 55.75 -40.45 29.88
N LYS A 189 55.52 -39.43 30.70
CA LYS A 189 56.47 -38.98 31.74
C LYS A 189 56.75 -40.09 32.76
N VAL A 190 55.70 -40.77 33.24
CA VAL A 190 55.86 -41.89 34.17
C VAL A 190 56.66 -43.02 33.53
N GLU A 191 56.41 -43.37 32.26
CA GLU A 191 57.19 -44.39 31.55
C GLU A 191 58.65 -43.97 31.34
N GLN A 192 58.90 -42.69 31.03
CA GLN A 192 60.26 -42.15 30.93
C GLN A 192 61.02 -42.24 32.26
N GLU A 193 60.38 -41.87 33.38
CA GLU A 193 60.94 -41.97 34.72
C GLU A 193 61.23 -43.43 35.09
N LYS A 194 60.30 -44.36 34.81
CA LYS A 194 60.51 -45.81 34.99
C LYS A 194 61.74 -46.28 34.22
N CYS A 195 61.84 -45.95 32.93
CA CYS A 195 63.00 -46.31 32.12
C CYS A 195 64.31 -45.73 32.67
N ALA A 196 64.30 -44.48 33.15
CA ALA A 196 65.48 -43.84 33.74
C ALA A 196 65.92 -44.53 35.04
N LEU A 197 64.98 -44.88 35.92
CA LEU A 197 65.27 -45.63 37.16
C LEU A 197 65.81 -47.03 36.87
N LEU A 198 65.23 -47.74 35.89
CA LEU A 198 65.71 -49.05 35.48
C LEU A 198 67.15 -49.00 34.95
N ARG A 199 67.49 -47.99 34.14
CA ARG A 199 68.88 -47.79 33.68
C ARG A 199 69.85 -47.57 34.84
N LYS A 200 69.49 -46.72 35.80
CA LYS A 200 70.30 -46.49 37.01
C LYS A 200 70.47 -47.74 37.86
N LEU A 201 69.46 -48.61 37.95
CA LEU A 201 69.57 -49.87 38.68
C LEU A 201 70.54 -50.84 38.00
N ILE A 202 70.49 -50.93 36.66
CA ILE A 202 71.41 -51.76 35.88
C ILE A 202 72.85 -51.24 35.99
N GLU A 203 73.07 -49.93 35.99
CA GLU A 203 74.40 -49.31 36.14
C GLU A 203 75.02 -49.50 37.54
N ASN A 204 74.19 -49.76 38.56
CA ASN A 204 74.63 -49.96 39.95
C ASN A 204 74.79 -51.45 40.35
N GLN A 205 74.64 -52.37 39.40
CA GLN A 205 74.94 -53.81 39.56
C GLN A 205 76.33 -54.14 39.04
#